data_AF-A0AAE6EQ12-F1
#
_entry.id   AF-A0AAE6EQ12-F1
#
_cell.length_a   1.000
_cell.length_b   1.000
_cell.length_c   1.000
_cell.angle_alpha   90.00
_cell.angle_beta   90.00
_cell.angle_gamma   90.00
#
_symmetry.space_group_name_H-M   'P 1'
#
loop_
_entity.id
_entity.type
_entity.pdbx_description
1 polymer ?
#
loop_
_entity_poly.entity_id
_entity_poly.type
_entity_poly.pdbx_seq_one_letter_code
_entity_poly.pdbx_strand_id
1 'polypeptide(L)'
;METSDIRIKKAKLSKGGCIEASYIDADGNEITLKGKNKCHNDLKVALAALVPYFADLTEQKEADNINWDNLESAENVDLLRKLDVTGLSIGGDDNNRIITMTGRRTLITSRILNLNSPGVEMESETFEWEHIDEFDLAVQNLIYEVKEYIVNRKWEVVQATLFDGDPDDPFAGAEPTNDAPPVEQPAENVA
;
A
#
# COMPACT_ATOMS: atom_id res chain seq x y z
N MET A 1 -16.40 7.61 20.07
CA MET A 1 -15.42 6.51 19.92
C MET A 1 -14.10 7.11 20.33
N GLU A 2 -13.50 6.61 21.40
CA GLU A 2 -12.18 7.08 21.86
C GLU A 2 -11.16 6.67 20.79
N THR A 3 -10.75 7.62 19.96
CA THR A 3 -9.54 7.47 19.14
C THR A 3 -8.38 7.36 20.11
N SER A 4 -7.87 6.16 20.34
CA SER A 4 -6.61 5.98 21.04
C SER A 4 -5.54 6.79 20.32
N ASP A 5 -5.03 7.82 20.98
CA ASP A 5 -3.99 8.72 20.46
C ASP A 5 -2.66 7.98 20.39
N ILE A 6 -2.50 7.14 19.36
CA ILE A 6 -1.24 6.47 19.07
C ILE A 6 -0.38 7.34 18.16
N ARG A 7 0.92 7.39 18.46
CA ARG A 7 1.92 8.06 17.61
C ARG A 7 2.77 7.03 16.87
N ILE A 8 2.60 6.97 15.55
CA ILE A 8 3.38 6.08 14.69
C ILE A 8 4.83 6.59 14.60
N LYS A 9 5.80 5.72 14.90
CA LYS A 9 7.23 5.97 14.65
C LYS A 9 7.71 5.29 13.37
N LYS A 10 7.15 4.13 13.05
CA LYS A 10 7.58 3.35 11.89
C LYS A 10 6.41 2.55 11.35
N ALA A 11 6.31 2.48 10.04
CA ALA A 11 5.36 1.61 9.35
C ALA A 11 6.07 0.95 8.17
N LYS A 12 5.97 -0.37 8.05
CA LYS A 12 6.60 -1.13 6.97
C LYS A 12 5.66 -2.22 6.46
N LEU A 13 5.49 -2.27 5.15
CA LEU A 13 4.79 -3.33 4.47
C LEU A 13 5.74 -4.54 4.28
N SER A 14 5.32 -5.68 4.81
CA SER A 14 6.00 -6.97 4.61
C SER A 14 5.60 -7.60 3.27
N LYS A 15 6.41 -8.55 2.79
CA LYS A 15 6.15 -9.28 1.53
C LYS A 15 4.81 -10.02 1.50
N GLY A 16 4.24 -10.34 2.66
CA GLY A 16 2.93 -10.98 2.79
C GLY A 16 1.74 -10.03 2.68
N GLY A 17 1.98 -8.73 2.49
CA GLY A 17 0.94 -7.72 2.53
C GLY A 17 0.49 -7.35 3.95
N CYS A 18 1.24 -7.74 4.98
CA CYS A 18 0.96 -7.39 6.37
C CYS A 18 1.82 -6.19 6.80
N ILE A 19 1.34 -5.40 7.75
CA ILE A 19 2.06 -4.22 8.26
C ILE A 19 2.85 -4.55 9.53
N GLU A 20 4.12 -4.17 9.54
CA GLU A 20 4.96 -4.08 10.72
C GLU A 20 5.04 -2.61 11.13
N ALA A 21 4.45 -2.25 12.26
CA ALA A 21 4.43 -0.87 12.75
C ALA A 21 5.03 -0.78 14.15
N SER A 22 5.76 0.31 14.43
CA SER A 22 6.19 0.69 15.76
C SER A 22 5.53 2.00 16.12
N TYR A 23 4.87 2.06 17.27
CA TYR A 23 4.15 3.25 17.74
C TYR A 23 4.29 3.43 19.26
N ILE A 24 4.08 4.66 19.71
CA ILE A 24 3.95 5.00 21.13
C ILE A 24 2.46 5.04 21.45
N ASP A 25 2.05 4.31 22.49
CA ASP A 25 0.68 4.32 23.01
C ASP A 25 0.43 5.53 23.93
N ALA A 26 -0.81 5.76 24.34
CA ALA A 26 -1.20 6.87 25.22
C ALA A 26 -0.44 6.87 26.57
N ASP A 27 -0.03 5.69 27.05
CA ASP A 27 0.76 5.52 28.28
C ASP A 27 2.27 5.79 28.09
N GLY A 28 2.71 6.17 26.89
CA GLY A 28 4.12 6.41 26.57
C GLY A 28 4.94 5.14 26.29
N ASN A 29 4.29 3.97 26.23
CA ASN A 29 4.96 2.71 25.94
C ASN A 29 5.21 2.53 24.44
N GLU A 30 6.43 2.12 24.09
CA GLU A 30 6.77 1.79 22.71
C GLU A 30 6.37 0.35 22.37
N ILE A 31 5.40 0.21 21.46
CA ILE A 31 4.85 -1.05 21.02
C ILE A 31 5.30 -1.32 19.59
N THR A 32 5.80 -2.52 19.33
CA THR A 32 6.06 -3.01 17.97
C THR A 32 5.03 -4.06 17.62
N LEU A 33 4.16 -3.73 16.67
CA LEU A 33 3.13 -4.61 16.12
C LEU A 33 3.64 -5.28 14.85
N LYS A 34 3.55 -6.61 14.80
CA LYS A 34 3.66 -7.38 13.56
C LYS A 34 2.27 -7.88 13.18
N GLY A 35 1.67 -7.21 12.20
CA GLY A 35 0.37 -7.56 11.66
C GLY A 35 0.38 -8.97 11.06
N LYS A 36 -0.66 -9.75 11.36
CA LYS A 36 -0.86 -11.09 10.77
C LYS A 36 -1.78 -11.04 9.56
N ASN A 37 -2.65 -10.04 9.48
CA ASN A 37 -3.69 -9.93 8.47
C ASN A 37 -3.24 -9.01 7.33
N LYS A 38 -3.72 -9.30 6.12
CA LYS A 38 -3.44 -8.49 4.94
C LYS A 38 -4.03 -7.09 5.11
N CYS A 39 -3.24 -6.07 4.76
CA CYS A 39 -3.69 -4.69 4.76
C CYS A 39 -4.76 -4.46 3.68
N HIS A 40 -5.71 -3.58 4.00
CA HIS A 40 -6.71 -3.12 3.07
C HIS A 40 -6.05 -2.42 1.86
N ASN A 41 -6.76 -2.36 0.73
CA ASN A 41 -6.24 -1.75 -0.49
C ASN A 41 -5.86 -0.27 -0.29
N ASP A 42 -6.64 0.47 0.50
CA ASP A 42 -6.40 1.89 0.78
C ASP A 42 -4.99 2.15 1.34
N LEU A 43 -4.50 1.28 2.22
CA LEU A 43 -3.14 1.42 2.76
C LEU A 43 -2.07 1.19 1.67
N LYS A 44 -2.32 0.26 0.74
CA LYS A 44 -1.42 0.02 -0.40
C LYS A 44 -1.42 1.23 -1.34
N VAL A 45 -2.59 1.84 -1.57
CA VAL A 45 -2.73 3.06 -2.36
C VAL A 45 -2.01 4.24 -1.68
N ALA A 46 -2.15 4.39 -0.36
CA ALA A 46 -1.44 5.42 0.40
C ALA A 46 0.10 5.26 0.32
N LEU A 47 0.62 4.02 0.35
CA LEU A 47 2.05 3.76 0.11
C LEU A 47 2.46 4.08 -1.33
N ALA A 48 1.63 3.74 -2.31
CA ALA A 48 1.90 4.04 -3.72
C ALA A 48 1.91 5.55 -4.01
N ALA A 49 1.05 6.33 -3.33
CA ALA A 49 1.02 7.78 -3.44
C ALA A 49 2.34 8.44 -3.00
N LEU A 50 3.16 7.74 -2.19
CA LEU A 50 4.46 8.25 -1.78
C LEU A 50 5.58 8.01 -2.82
N VAL A 51 5.35 7.19 -3.84
CA VAL A 51 6.38 6.81 -4.83
C VAL A 51 6.97 8.01 -5.62
N PRO A 52 6.19 9.01 -6.07
CA PRO A 52 6.73 10.18 -6.78
C PRO A 52 7.76 10.95 -5.92
N TYR A 53 7.39 11.25 -4.68
CA TYR A 53 8.25 11.88 -3.68
C TYR A 53 9.51 11.05 -3.39
N PHE A 54 9.37 9.73 -3.30
CA PHE A 54 10.51 8.85 -3.12
C PHE A 54 11.50 8.91 -4.28
N ALA A 55 10.99 8.95 -5.52
CA ALA A 55 11.81 9.04 -6.71
C ALA A 55 12.61 10.34 -6.73
N ASP A 56 11.96 11.45 -6.38
CA ASP A 56 12.54 12.78 -6.34
C ASP A 56 13.60 12.92 -5.23
N LEU A 57 13.26 12.56 -4.00
CA LEU A 57 14.18 12.60 -2.85
C LEU A 57 15.40 11.67 -3.01
N THR A 58 15.29 10.63 -3.83
CA THR A 58 16.41 9.71 -4.12
C THR A 58 17.08 9.99 -5.46
N GLU A 59 16.78 11.14 -6.08
CA GLU A 59 17.34 11.62 -7.36
C GLU A 59 17.33 10.53 -8.45
N GLN A 60 16.23 9.78 -8.56
CA GLN A 60 16.10 8.74 -9.58
C GLN A 60 15.90 9.38 -10.96
N LYS A 61 16.38 8.71 -12.01
CA LYS A 61 16.21 9.18 -13.40
C LYS A 61 14.76 9.44 -13.81
N GLU A 62 13.83 8.72 -13.19
CA GLU A 62 12.40 8.89 -13.41
C GLU A 62 11.86 10.20 -12.82
N ALA A 63 12.50 10.76 -11.78
CA ALA A 63 12.04 11.98 -11.12
C ALA A 63 11.93 13.17 -12.09
N ASP A 64 12.90 13.31 -13.00
CA ASP A 64 12.97 14.40 -13.98
C ASP A 64 11.75 14.50 -14.92
N ASN A 65 10.96 13.42 -15.03
CA ASN A 65 9.83 13.32 -15.95
C ASN A 65 8.49 13.16 -15.22
N ILE A 66 8.46 13.35 -13.90
CA ILE A 66 7.21 13.31 -13.13
C ILE A 66 6.37 14.53 -13.49
N ASN A 67 5.13 14.28 -13.89
CA ASN A 67 4.13 15.33 -14.01
C ASN A 67 3.49 15.60 -12.63
N TRP A 68 3.97 16.62 -11.93
CA TRP A 68 3.49 16.99 -10.59
C TRP A 68 2.06 17.54 -10.57
N ASP A 69 1.58 18.12 -11.67
CA ASP A 69 0.19 18.60 -11.79
C ASP A 69 -0.82 17.44 -11.82
N ASN A 70 -0.38 16.23 -12.21
CA ASN A 70 -1.23 15.05 -12.29
C ASN A 70 -0.45 13.76 -11.96
N LEU A 71 -0.24 13.53 -10.66
CA LEU A 71 0.44 12.34 -10.14
C LEU A 71 -0.25 11.01 -10.52
N GLU A 72 -1.58 11.02 -10.72
CA GLU A 72 -2.37 9.83 -11.06
C GLU A 72 -2.43 9.54 -12.58
N SER A 73 -1.77 10.36 -13.41
CA SER A 73 -1.71 10.13 -14.84
C SER A 73 -1.14 8.74 -15.19
N ALA A 74 -1.68 8.12 -16.23
CA ALA A 74 -1.19 6.81 -16.70
C ALA A 74 0.31 6.84 -17.07
N GLU A 75 0.80 8.00 -17.52
CA GLU A 75 2.21 8.25 -17.85
C GLU A 75 3.09 8.16 -16.59
N ASN A 76 2.72 8.85 -15.51
CA ASN A 76 3.44 8.76 -14.23
C ASN A 76 3.39 7.34 -13.65
N VAL A 77 2.26 6.65 -13.77
CA VAL A 77 2.13 5.27 -13.29
C VAL A 77 3.09 4.33 -14.04
N ASP A 78 3.20 4.44 -15.37
CA ASP A 78 4.15 3.61 -16.13
C ASP A 78 5.61 4.00 -15.87
N LEU A 79 5.88 5.31 -15.73
CA LEU A 79 7.19 5.86 -15.39
C LEU A 79 7.69 5.28 -14.05
N LEU A 80 6.84 5.31 -13.03
CA LEU A 80 7.18 4.93 -11.66
C LEU A 80 6.98 3.45 -11.35
N ARG A 81 6.47 2.63 -12.29
CA ARG A 81 6.15 1.20 -12.06
C ARG A 81 7.30 0.33 -11.51
N LYS A 82 8.54 0.79 -11.67
CA LYS A 82 9.74 0.07 -11.20
C LYS A 82 10.12 0.42 -9.77
N LEU A 83 9.52 1.45 -9.19
CA LEU A 83 9.76 1.95 -7.85
C LEU A 83 8.59 1.56 -6.95
N ASP A 84 8.90 1.03 -5.77
CA ASP A 84 7.92 0.73 -4.74
C ASP A 84 8.39 1.34 -3.42
N VAL A 85 7.48 2.01 -2.72
CA VAL A 85 7.69 2.39 -1.32
C VAL A 85 7.20 1.26 -0.42
N THR A 86 8.07 0.78 0.46
CA THR A 86 7.79 -0.35 1.35
C THR A 86 7.62 0.06 2.80
N GLY A 87 7.99 1.28 3.17
CA GLY A 87 7.82 1.76 4.53
C GLY A 87 8.26 3.19 4.73
N LEU A 88 7.91 3.68 5.91
CA LEU A 88 8.14 5.03 6.40
C LEU A 88 8.66 4.94 7.84
N SER A 89 9.63 5.78 8.18
CA SER A 89 10.16 5.96 9.52
C SER A 89 10.08 7.44 9.85
N ILE A 90 9.55 7.74 11.03
CA ILE A 90 9.40 9.09 11.57
C ILE A 90 10.33 9.16 12.78
N GLY A 91 11.43 9.87 12.60
CA GLY A 91 12.37 10.23 13.65
C GLY A 91 12.19 11.69 14.08
N GLY A 92 13.17 12.19 14.83
CA GLY A 92 13.15 13.54 15.38
C GLY A 92 12.43 13.65 16.71
N ASP A 93 12.24 14.88 17.16
CA ASP A 93 11.48 15.22 18.37
C ASP A 93 10.07 15.69 18.03
N ASP A 94 9.34 16.26 19.00
CA ASP A 94 7.96 16.71 18.80
C ASP A 94 7.87 17.98 17.98
N ASN A 95 8.98 18.72 17.85
CA ASN A 95 9.04 20.00 17.16
C ASN A 95 9.65 19.87 15.76
N ASN A 96 10.58 18.94 15.56
CA ASN A 96 11.29 18.69 14.31
C ASN A 96 11.13 17.22 13.93
N ARG A 97 10.12 16.92 13.11
CA ARG A 97 9.87 15.59 12.59
C ARG A 97 10.78 15.33 11.39
N ILE A 98 11.49 14.21 11.44
CA ILE A 98 12.37 13.77 10.35
C ILE A 98 11.76 12.55 9.72
N ILE A 99 11.32 12.67 8.47
CA ILE A 99 10.67 11.58 7.75
C ILE A 99 11.69 10.91 6.83
N THR A 100 11.77 9.59 6.91
CA THR A 100 12.62 8.77 6.04
C THR A 100 11.79 7.65 5.43
N MET A 101 11.91 7.49 4.12
CA MET A 101 11.20 6.46 3.37
C MET A 101 12.14 5.31 3.03
N THR A 102 11.61 4.09 3.08
CA THR A 102 12.31 2.89 2.62
C THR A 102 11.56 2.30 1.45
N GLY A 103 12.24 2.15 0.32
CA GLY A 103 11.68 1.62 -0.90
C GLY A 103 12.61 0.65 -1.61
N ARG A 104 12.17 0.22 -2.77
CA ARG A 104 12.95 -0.63 -3.66
C ARG A 104 12.73 -0.22 -5.10
N ARG A 105 13.74 -0.50 -5.91
CA ARG A 105 13.74 -0.31 -7.35
C ARG A 105 14.02 -1.62 -8.06
N THR A 106 13.19 -1.98 -9.02
CA THR A 106 13.41 -3.12 -9.91
C THR A 106 14.25 -2.67 -11.10
N LEU A 107 15.49 -3.14 -11.16
CA LEU A 107 16.42 -2.83 -12.25
C LEU A 107 16.06 -3.61 -13.52
N ILE A 108 16.57 -3.17 -14.66
CA ILE A 108 16.41 -3.86 -15.97
C ILE A 108 16.94 -5.30 -15.92
N THR A 109 17.96 -5.54 -15.08
CA THR A 109 18.54 -6.88 -14.85
C THR A 109 17.65 -7.78 -13.96
N SER A 110 16.43 -7.36 -13.65
CA SER A 110 15.50 -8.02 -12.70
C SER A 110 16.03 -8.15 -11.27
N ARG A 111 17.13 -7.44 -10.94
CA ARG A 111 17.63 -7.34 -9.57
C ARG A 111 16.90 -6.23 -8.82
N ILE A 112 16.67 -6.46 -7.53
CA ILE A 112 16.03 -5.49 -6.64
C ILE A 112 17.13 -4.68 -5.94
N LEU A 113 17.08 -3.36 -6.11
CA LEU A 113 17.90 -2.41 -5.37
C LEU A 113 17.06 -1.83 -4.24
N ASN A 114 17.48 -1.98 -2.98
CA ASN A 114 16.81 -1.33 -1.86
C ASN A 114 17.39 0.06 -1.66
N LEU A 115 16.51 1.06 -1.52
CA LEU A 115 16.86 2.47 -1.40
C LEU A 115 16.21 3.03 -0.12
N ASN A 116 16.89 3.97 0.52
CA ASN A 116 16.30 4.79 1.58
C ASN A 116 16.44 6.24 1.14
N SER A 117 15.39 7.03 1.34
CA SER A 117 15.45 8.47 1.11
C SER A 117 16.37 9.13 2.15
N PRO A 118 16.91 10.32 1.86
CA PRO A 118 17.38 11.20 2.92
C PRO A 118 16.25 11.50 3.92
N GLY A 119 16.64 11.92 5.13
CA GLY A 119 15.70 12.41 6.13
C GLY A 119 15.19 13.79 5.72
N VAL A 120 13.88 13.91 5.50
CA VAL A 120 13.20 15.18 5.23
C VAL A 120 12.83 15.80 6.58
N GLU A 121 13.42 16.95 6.89
CA GLU A 121 13.10 17.74 8.07
C GLU A 121 11.88 18.61 7.77
N MET A 122 10.74 18.33 8.40
CA MET A 122 9.48 18.98 8.04
C MET A 122 9.37 20.42 8.56
N GLU A 123 10.08 20.75 9.64
CA GLU A 123 10.03 22.04 10.32
C GLU A 123 11.37 22.81 10.22
N SER A 124 12.18 22.51 9.21
CA SER A 124 13.47 23.16 9.00
C SER A 124 13.34 24.49 8.26
N GLU A 125 13.95 25.54 8.80
CA GLU A 125 14.07 26.84 8.11
C GLU A 125 15.13 26.83 7.00
N THR A 126 15.90 25.74 6.86
CA THR A 126 17.04 25.65 5.93
C THR A 126 16.81 24.66 4.80
N PHE A 127 15.89 23.71 4.96
CA PHE A 127 15.57 22.71 3.96
C PHE A 127 14.30 23.15 3.21
N GLU A 128 14.48 23.70 2.02
CA GLU A 128 13.38 24.05 1.12
C GLU A 128 13.31 23.00 0.00
N TRP A 129 12.24 22.22 0.01
CA TRP A 129 11.91 21.29 -1.07
C TRP A 129 10.50 21.61 -1.58
N GLU A 130 10.37 21.75 -2.90
CA GLU A 130 9.17 22.30 -3.55
C GLU A 130 7.89 21.54 -3.19
N HIS A 131 7.99 20.24 -2.93
CA HIS A 131 6.84 19.35 -2.72
C HIS A 131 6.63 18.93 -1.26
N ILE A 132 7.20 19.70 -0.30
CA ILE A 132 7.19 19.35 1.13
C ILE A 132 5.77 19.28 1.71
N ASP A 133 4.88 20.19 1.27
CA ASP A 133 3.51 20.29 1.78
C ASP A 133 2.64 19.12 1.28
N GLU A 134 2.70 18.81 -0.02
CA GLU A 134 1.98 17.68 -0.60
C GLU A 134 2.53 16.35 -0.08
N PHE A 135 3.84 16.28 0.19
CA PHE A 135 4.46 15.16 0.84
C PHE A 135 3.96 14.97 2.28
N ASP A 136 3.87 16.03 3.09
CA ASP A 136 3.33 15.93 4.46
C ASP A 136 1.90 15.38 4.44
N LEU A 137 1.06 15.90 3.53
CA LEU A 137 -0.31 15.42 3.38
C LEU A 137 -0.36 13.92 3.02
N ALA A 138 0.48 13.48 2.09
CA ALA A 138 0.57 12.08 1.71
C ALA A 138 1.05 11.18 2.87
N VAL A 139 2.00 11.67 3.67
CA VAL A 139 2.49 10.96 4.86
C VAL A 139 1.41 10.89 5.94
N GLN A 140 0.71 11.99 6.20
CA GLN A 140 -0.41 12.00 7.16
C GLN A 140 -1.51 11.02 6.75
N ASN A 141 -1.82 10.92 5.46
CA ASN A 141 -2.77 9.95 4.93
C ASN A 141 -2.31 8.49 5.18
N LEU A 142 -1.02 8.20 4.92
CA LEU A 142 -0.46 6.88 5.26
C LEU A 142 -0.54 6.59 6.76
N ILE A 143 -0.19 7.56 7.61
CA ILE A 143 -0.26 7.41 9.07
C ILE A 143 -1.69 7.12 9.50
N TYR A 144 -2.67 7.83 8.93
CA TYR A 144 -4.09 7.62 9.20
C TYR A 144 -4.51 6.19 8.87
N GLU A 145 -4.20 5.70 7.67
CA GLU A 145 -4.54 4.32 7.27
C GLU A 145 -3.82 3.26 8.13
N VAL A 146 -2.59 3.53 8.58
CA VAL A 146 -1.89 2.66 9.54
C VAL A 146 -2.58 2.67 10.90
N LYS A 147 -3.07 3.83 11.38
CA LYS A 147 -3.86 3.89 12.61
C LYS A 147 -5.17 3.10 12.49
N GLU A 148 -5.87 3.22 11.37
CA GLU A 148 -7.09 2.44 11.06
C GLU A 148 -6.82 0.93 11.04
N TYR A 149 -5.68 0.52 10.48
CA TYR A 149 -5.25 -0.89 10.50
C TYR A 149 -5.03 -1.41 11.93
N ILE A 150 -4.45 -0.59 12.82
CA ILE A 150 -4.10 -0.97 14.20
C ILE A 150 -5.32 -0.94 15.12
N VAL A 151 -6.03 0.19 15.14
CA VAL A 151 -7.11 0.49 16.09
C VAL A 151 -8.43 -0.13 15.63
N ASN A 152 -8.82 0.15 14.39
CA ASN A 152 -10.12 -0.26 13.84
C ASN A 152 -10.08 -1.60 13.13
N ARG A 153 -8.91 -2.25 13.08
CA ARG A 153 -8.70 -3.56 12.44
C ARG A 153 -9.21 -3.59 11.00
N LYS A 154 -9.01 -2.47 10.26
CA LYS A 154 -9.35 -2.33 8.85
C LYS A 154 -8.45 -3.23 8.00
N TRP A 155 -8.78 -4.52 7.98
CA TRP A 155 -8.04 -5.57 7.29
C TRP A 155 -8.84 -6.06 6.10
N GLU A 156 -8.13 -6.59 5.10
CA GLU A 156 -8.79 -7.26 3.99
C GLU A 156 -9.51 -8.50 4.53
N VAL A 157 -10.86 -8.50 4.46
CA VAL A 157 -11.66 -9.67 4.81
C VAL A 157 -11.41 -10.70 3.72
N VAL A 158 -10.60 -11.71 4.01
CA VAL A 158 -10.45 -12.86 3.13
C VAL A 158 -11.79 -13.57 3.14
N GLN A 159 -12.56 -13.38 2.08
CA GLN A 159 -13.80 -14.10 1.88
C GLN A 159 -13.43 -15.59 1.81
N ALA A 160 -13.83 -16.36 2.82
CA ALA A 160 -13.80 -17.81 2.72
C ALA A 160 -14.63 -18.18 1.48
N THR A 161 -14.06 -18.98 0.59
CA THR A 161 -14.73 -19.43 -0.62
C THR A 161 -16.07 -20.04 -0.24
N LEU A 162 -17.17 -19.53 -0.83
CA LEU A 162 -18.54 -20.06 -0.68
C LEU A 162 -18.69 -21.52 -1.18
N PHE A 163 -17.60 -22.11 -1.69
CA PHE A 163 -17.52 -23.44 -2.28
C PHE A 163 -16.57 -24.37 -1.53
N ASP A 164 -16.30 -24.11 -0.24
CA ASP A 164 -15.89 -25.22 0.63
C ASP A 164 -17.13 -26.09 0.80
N GLY A 165 -17.19 -27.16 -0.02
CA GLY A 165 -18.36 -28.00 -0.25
C GLY A 165 -19.16 -28.25 1.02
N ASP A 166 -20.37 -27.70 1.04
CA ASP A 166 -21.35 -28.00 2.06
C ASP A 166 -21.64 -29.52 1.95
N PRO A 167 -21.32 -30.33 2.97
CA PRO A 167 -21.66 -31.75 2.94
C PRO A 167 -23.18 -32.00 2.88
N ASP A 168 -23.99 -30.95 3.13
CA ASP A 168 -25.45 -30.95 2.97
C ASP A 168 -25.91 -30.20 1.70
N ASP A 169 -25.08 -30.05 0.66
CA ASP A 169 -25.52 -29.50 -0.62
C ASP A 169 -26.60 -30.41 -1.26
N PRO A 170 -27.88 -29.98 -1.32
CA PRO A 170 -28.97 -30.79 -1.86
C PRO A 170 -28.86 -30.98 -3.39
N PHE A 171 -27.92 -30.30 -4.06
CA PHE A 171 -27.64 -30.42 -5.49
C PHE A 171 -26.36 -31.22 -5.81
N ALA A 172 -25.64 -31.74 -4.80
CA ALA A 172 -24.43 -32.55 -5.02
C ALA A 172 -24.68 -33.84 -5.83
N GLY A 173 -25.94 -34.30 -5.91
CA GLY A 173 -26.37 -35.45 -6.71
C GLY A 173 -27.11 -35.12 -8.00
N ALA A 174 -27.13 -33.85 -8.44
CA ALA A 174 -27.84 -33.45 -9.65
C ALA A 174 -27.07 -33.92 -10.91
N GLU A 175 -27.48 -35.06 -11.47
CA GLU A 175 -27.04 -35.47 -12.79
C GLU A 175 -27.79 -34.66 -13.88
N PRO A 176 -27.13 -34.33 -15.01
CA PRO A 176 -27.82 -33.77 -16.15
C PRO A 176 -28.94 -34.73 -16.59
N THR A 177 -30.14 -34.20 -16.77
CA THR A 177 -31.29 -34.96 -17.23
C THR A 177 -31.06 -35.43 -18.66
N ASN A 178 -31.03 -36.76 -18.88
CA ASN A 178 -30.85 -37.38 -20.20
C ASN A 178 -32.00 -37.12 -21.20
N ASP A 179 -33.09 -36.47 -20.77
CA ASP A 179 -34.28 -36.17 -21.57
C ASP A 179 -34.28 -34.75 -22.16
N ALA A 180 -33.18 -34.00 -22.06
CA ALA A 180 -33.07 -32.74 -22.77
C ALA A 180 -32.85 -33.00 -24.29
N PRO A 181 -33.76 -32.56 -25.18
CA PRO A 181 -33.52 -32.66 -26.61
C PRO A 181 -32.23 -31.89 -26.97
N PRO A 182 -31.38 -32.41 -27.87
CA PRO A 182 -30.17 -31.73 -28.28
C PRO A 182 -30.52 -30.34 -28.80
N VAL A 183 -29.90 -29.31 -28.22
CA VAL A 183 -29.94 -27.97 -28.80
C VAL A 183 -29.15 -28.04 -30.11
N GLU A 184 -29.85 -27.98 -31.25
CA GLU A 184 -29.21 -27.85 -32.56
C GLU A 184 -28.39 -26.56 -32.55
N GLN A 185 -27.06 -26.71 -32.52
CA GLN A 185 -26.16 -25.59 -32.76
C GLN A 185 -26.34 -25.14 -34.21
N PRO A 186 -26.69 -23.87 -34.48
CA PRO A 186 -26.74 -23.39 -35.85
C PRO A 186 -25.34 -23.52 -36.47
N ALA A 187 -25.28 -24.14 -37.65
CA ALA A 187 -24.06 -24.43 -38.37
C ALA A 187 -23.16 -23.19 -38.47
N GLU A 188 -21.88 -23.38 -38.13
CA GLU A 188 -20.81 -22.45 -38.47
C GLU A 188 -20.89 -22.10 -39.96
N ASN A 189 -21.32 -20.87 -40.26
CA ASN A 189 -21.06 -20.30 -41.57
C ASN A 189 -19.57 -19.97 -41.64
N VAL A 190 -18.81 -20.93 -42.18
CA VAL A 190 -17.52 -20.67 -42.79
C VAL A 190 -17.78 -19.94 -44.10
N ALA A 191 -17.49 -18.64 -44.13
CA ALA A 191 -17.13 -17.88 -45.33
C ALA A 191 -16.32 -16.64 -44.92
#